data_AF-A0A0Q7SNY4-F1
#
_entry.id   AF-A0A0Q7SNY4-F1
#
_cell.length_a   1.000
_cell.length_b   1.000
_cell.length_c   1.000
_cell.angle_alpha   90.00
_cell.angle_beta   90.00
_cell.angle_gamma   90.00
#
_symmetry.space_group_name_H-M   'P 1'
#
loop_
_entity.id
_entity.type
_entity.pdbx_description
1 polymer ?
#
loop_
_entity_poly.entity_id
_entity_poly.type
_entity_poly.pdbx_seq_one_letter_code
_entity_poly.pdbx_strand_id
1 'polypeptide(L)'
;MMLRRLLTLLLALALTALTALMAPARAAMFNRPCSDPVVFRGAAVNALVLPWRADGGSAALQAASRQASSLAHLQLLMGMLPLGSVGAVDLVAEPGGVCDVDEVLARVSRGGESAGRLARGQAVLALWGRLFEQDGELFVQTYLRFSRQGEAGLMPETLALTWGGAELKAGLPMQALAFAPRRIRLDDLARIDAASRNALRVRAAPYADSPGVEIGSSPRQSFPYSVTEQRGDWLKLAPMRAGLPQGWVKARSGDEVPDWSLSRWLPELDYAEAVAGWLRLQVGGMSEAERVRMARDVEAGLARYEAAVPLEAAPAAWGLAAALRGHLAWARGDRAAAAALFAAARERLPASAAAANLAAVSALSGVPAGPDTAQRLGRGLLGGLALAPEDAMLRANLAALYRIYADKPGWSPFGATELAERQQVLRSAR
;
A
#
# COMPACT_ATOMS: atom_id res chain seq x y z
N MET A 1 -16.02 -51.16 18.96
CA MET A 1 -16.47 -50.28 17.85
C MET A 1 -16.85 -48.86 18.30
N MET A 2 -17.53 -48.65 19.44
CA MET A 2 -17.93 -47.31 19.91
C MET A 2 -16.77 -46.33 20.17
N LEU A 3 -15.68 -46.76 20.81
CA LEU A 3 -14.54 -45.89 21.14
C LEU A 3 -13.87 -45.28 19.89
N ARG A 4 -13.82 -46.03 18.79
CA ARG A 4 -13.21 -45.60 17.52
C ARG A 4 -14.04 -44.52 16.80
N ARG A 5 -15.37 -44.55 16.95
CA ARG A 5 -16.29 -43.53 16.40
C ARG A 5 -16.27 -42.24 17.22
N LEU A 6 -16.14 -42.35 18.54
CA LEU A 6 -16.02 -41.18 19.42
C LEU A 6 -14.71 -40.42 19.16
N LEU A 7 -13.60 -41.16 18.97
CA LEU A 7 -12.29 -40.56 18.68
C LEU A 7 -12.28 -39.84 17.33
N THR A 8 -12.88 -40.40 16.27
CA THR A 8 -12.97 -39.74 14.97
C THR A 8 -13.87 -38.50 14.99
N LEU A 9 -14.97 -38.50 15.76
CA LEU A 9 -15.82 -37.32 15.94
C LEU A 9 -15.08 -36.20 16.67
N LEU A 10 -14.35 -36.51 17.75
CA LEU A 10 -13.56 -35.53 18.49
C LEU A 10 -12.41 -34.96 17.64
N LEU A 11 -11.73 -35.81 16.85
CA LEU A 11 -10.70 -35.34 15.92
C LEU A 11 -11.28 -34.45 14.83
N ALA A 12 -12.45 -34.81 14.26
CA ALA A 12 -13.13 -33.99 13.26
C ALA A 12 -13.56 -32.63 13.84
N LEU A 13 -14.14 -32.62 15.05
CA LEU A 13 -14.51 -31.39 15.79
C LEU A 13 -13.29 -30.52 16.09
N ALA A 14 -12.20 -31.10 16.58
CA ALA A 14 -10.95 -30.40 16.84
C ALA A 14 -10.35 -29.83 15.54
N LEU A 15 -10.38 -30.58 14.43
CA LEU A 15 -9.90 -30.10 13.13
C LEU A 15 -10.77 -28.95 12.60
N THR A 16 -12.10 -29.03 12.72
CA THR A 16 -13.01 -27.95 12.33
C THR A 16 -12.90 -26.71 13.22
N ALA A 17 -12.64 -26.89 14.52
CA ALA A 17 -12.39 -25.77 15.43
C ALA A 17 -11.05 -25.09 15.10
N LEU A 18 -10.02 -25.87 14.75
CA LEU A 18 -8.71 -25.36 14.36
C LEU A 18 -8.76 -24.61 13.02
N THR A 19 -9.56 -25.07 12.05
CA THR A 19 -9.74 -24.36 10.77
C THR A 19 -10.59 -23.09 10.93
N ALA A 20 -11.57 -23.07 11.84
CA ALA A 20 -12.33 -21.87 12.15
C ALA A 20 -11.48 -20.77 12.82
N LEU A 21 -10.47 -21.16 13.61
CA LEU A 21 -9.48 -20.24 14.22
C LEU A 21 -8.48 -19.66 13.19
N MET A 22 -8.37 -20.28 12.01
CA MET A 22 -7.48 -19.87 10.91
C MET A 22 -8.20 -19.08 9.81
N ALA A 23 -9.46 -18.70 10.03
CA ALA A 23 -10.19 -17.90 9.04
C ALA A 23 -9.41 -16.61 8.73
N PRO A 24 -9.20 -16.28 7.45
CA PRO A 24 -8.46 -15.07 7.08
C PRO A 24 -9.14 -13.86 7.70
N ALA A 25 -8.36 -12.98 8.32
CA ALA A 25 -8.92 -11.81 8.96
C ALA A 25 -9.65 -10.95 7.92
N ARG A 26 -10.92 -10.65 8.19
CA ARG A 26 -11.72 -9.65 7.49
C ARG A 26 -12.24 -8.72 8.56
N ALA A 27 -11.35 -7.90 9.09
CA ALA A 27 -11.60 -7.12 10.28
C ALA A 27 -11.33 -5.65 10.04
N ALA A 28 -12.08 -4.80 10.73
CA ALA A 28 -11.86 -3.38 10.66
C ALA A 28 -12.25 -2.67 11.96
N MET A 29 -11.82 -1.43 12.09
CA MET A 29 -12.04 -0.63 13.28
C MET A 29 -12.28 0.82 12.92
N PHE A 30 -13.35 1.40 13.44
CA PHE A 30 -13.56 2.85 13.38
C PHE A 30 -13.01 3.56 14.62
N ASN A 31 -12.63 4.82 14.43
CA ASN A 31 -12.36 5.82 15.47
C ASN A 31 -11.29 5.40 16.49
N ARG A 32 -10.14 4.93 15.99
CA ARG A 32 -8.98 4.64 16.83
C ARG A 32 -8.06 5.86 16.91
N PRO A 33 -7.61 6.31 18.09
CA PRO A 33 -6.77 7.51 18.17
C PRO A 33 -5.39 7.26 17.56
N CYS A 34 -4.84 8.27 16.88
CA CYS A 34 -3.49 8.22 16.28
C CYS A 34 -2.36 8.08 17.31
N SER A 35 -2.63 8.38 18.58
CA SER A 35 -1.73 8.17 19.71
C SER A 35 -1.54 6.68 20.05
N ASP A 36 -2.51 5.83 19.71
CA ASP A 36 -2.53 4.39 19.99
C ASP A 36 -3.03 3.59 18.76
N PRO A 37 -2.31 3.69 17.62
CA PRO A 37 -2.71 3.02 16.39
C PRO A 37 -2.53 1.51 16.55
N VAL A 38 -3.44 0.75 15.93
CA VAL A 38 -3.40 -0.72 15.97
C VAL A 38 -3.56 -1.28 14.56
N VAL A 39 -3.05 -2.48 14.35
CA VAL A 39 -3.31 -3.30 13.16
C VAL A 39 -3.90 -4.66 13.54
N PHE A 40 -4.48 -5.35 12.57
CA PHE A 40 -4.99 -6.70 12.76
C PHE A 40 -3.88 -7.72 12.48
N ARG A 41 -3.40 -8.38 13.54
CA ARG A 41 -2.36 -9.41 13.45
C ARG A 41 -2.73 -10.60 12.57
N GLY A 42 -4.02 -10.85 12.32
CA GLY A 42 -4.46 -11.91 11.39
C GLY A 42 -4.51 -11.48 9.93
N ALA A 43 -4.25 -10.21 9.62
CA ALA A 43 -4.36 -9.66 8.27
C ALA A 43 -2.99 -9.65 7.57
N ALA A 44 -2.95 -10.18 6.35
CA ALA A 44 -1.78 -10.09 5.47
C ALA A 44 -1.49 -8.64 5.08
N VAL A 45 -2.54 -7.85 4.83
CA VAL A 45 -2.45 -6.42 4.51
C VAL A 45 -3.32 -5.62 5.46
N ASN A 46 -2.73 -4.62 6.11
CA ASN A 46 -3.42 -3.68 6.99
C ASN A 46 -3.47 -2.29 6.35
N ALA A 47 -4.67 -1.75 6.14
CA ALA A 47 -4.88 -0.37 5.77
C ALA A 47 -5.06 0.51 7.02
N LEU A 48 -4.34 1.62 7.08
CA LEU A 48 -4.51 2.67 8.07
C LEU A 48 -4.99 3.91 7.33
N VAL A 49 -6.21 4.35 7.60
CA VAL A 49 -6.75 5.59 7.03
C VAL A 49 -6.61 6.66 8.09
N LEU A 50 -5.75 7.65 7.86
CA LEU A 50 -5.55 8.76 8.79
C LEU A 50 -6.44 9.94 8.37
N PRO A 51 -6.72 10.88 9.29
CA PRO A 51 -7.59 12.01 8.99
C PRO A 51 -7.06 12.86 7.85
N TRP A 52 -7.95 13.27 6.96
CA TRP A 52 -7.69 14.39 6.08
C TRP A 52 -7.63 15.65 6.94
N ARG A 53 -6.52 16.37 6.85
CA ARG A 53 -6.31 17.61 7.61
C ARG A 53 -6.93 18.78 6.87
N ALA A 54 -7.72 19.62 7.53
CA ALA A 54 -8.09 20.90 6.95
C ALA A 54 -7.10 21.98 7.44
N ASP A 55 -6.26 22.46 6.52
CA ASP A 55 -5.19 23.42 6.79
C ASP A 55 -5.75 24.84 6.86
N GLY A 56 -6.19 25.24 8.06
CA GLY A 56 -7.04 26.43 8.18
C GLY A 56 -8.41 26.20 7.53
N GLY A 57 -9.44 26.86 8.03
CA GLY A 57 -10.75 26.78 7.41
C GLY A 57 -11.91 26.74 8.39
N SER A 58 -13.11 26.79 7.82
CA SER A 58 -14.37 26.81 8.57
C SER A 58 -14.61 25.47 9.29
N ALA A 59 -15.50 25.49 10.29
CA ALA A 59 -15.97 24.27 10.96
C ALA A 59 -16.56 23.24 9.97
N ALA A 60 -17.14 23.72 8.86
CA ALA A 60 -17.67 22.86 7.80
C ALA A 60 -16.55 22.09 7.08
N LEU A 61 -15.41 22.74 6.80
CA LEU A 61 -14.26 22.08 6.17
C LEU A 61 -13.66 21.02 7.09
N GLN A 62 -13.56 21.31 8.40
CA GLN A 62 -13.10 20.35 9.42
C GLN A 62 -14.07 19.16 9.62
N ALA A 63 -15.37 19.36 9.39
CA ALA A 63 -16.35 18.28 9.41
C ALA A 63 -16.21 17.41 8.15
N ALA A 64 -16.13 18.05 6.98
CA ALA A 64 -15.98 17.38 5.70
C ALA A 64 -14.68 16.57 5.61
N SER A 65 -13.59 17.05 6.21
CA SER A 65 -12.33 16.31 6.23
C SER A 65 -12.43 14.99 7.00
N ARG A 66 -13.12 14.98 8.15
CA ARG A 66 -13.39 13.76 8.92
C ARG A 66 -14.29 12.80 8.15
N GLN A 67 -15.33 13.33 7.51
CA GLN A 67 -16.28 12.53 6.72
C GLN A 67 -15.63 11.90 5.50
N ALA A 68 -14.75 12.64 4.81
CA ALA A 68 -13.95 12.11 3.72
C ALA A 68 -13.07 10.95 4.17
N SER A 69 -12.47 11.04 5.36
CA SER A 69 -11.61 9.99 5.95
C SER A 69 -12.41 8.71 6.22
N SER A 70 -13.55 8.82 6.90
CA SER A 70 -14.38 7.65 7.23
C SER A 70 -14.99 7.00 5.98
N LEU A 71 -15.34 7.79 4.96
CA LEU A 71 -15.77 7.26 3.67
C LEU A 71 -14.64 6.55 2.91
N ALA A 72 -13.45 7.16 2.87
CA ALA A 72 -12.26 6.54 2.29
C ALA A 72 -11.95 5.20 2.98
N HIS A 73 -12.04 5.12 4.31
CA HIS A 73 -11.90 3.88 5.06
C HIS A 73 -12.89 2.80 4.63
N LEU A 74 -14.19 3.12 4.57
CA LEU A 74 -15.23 2.16 4.20
C LEU A 74 -15.05 1.64 2.77
N GLN A 75 -14.74 2.53 1.83
CA GLN A 75 -14.54 2.16 0.44
C GLN A 75 -13.27 1.35 0.21
N LEU A 76 -12.17 1.76 0.83
CA LEU A 76 -10.92 1.01 0.78
C LEU A 76 -11.09 -0.38 1.40
N LEU A 77 -11.74 -0.47 2.57
CA LEU A 77 -12.07 -1.76 3.17
C LEU A 77 -12.88 -2.63 2.21
N MET A 78 -13.93 -2.08 1.59
CA MET A 78 -14.75 -2.83 0.63
C MET A 78 -13.95 -3.34 -0.56
N GLY A 79 -13.10 -2.49 -1.16
CA GLY A 79 -12.20 -2.86 -2.25
C GLY A 79 -11.17 -3.92 -1.84
N MET A 80 -10.77 -3.91 -0.57
CA MET A 80 -9.81 -4.86 0.00
C MET A 80 -10.43 -6.21 0.40
N LEU A 81 -11.75 -6.31 0.57
CA LEU A 81 -12.40 -7.57 0.99
C LEU A 81 -12.14 -8.77 0.07
N PRO A 82 -12.15 -8.64 -1.28
CA PRO A 82 -11.76 -9.71 -2.19
C PRO A 82 -10.31 -10.22 -2.00
N LEU A 83 -9.45 -9.44 -1.34
CA LEU A 83 -8.06 -9.83 -1.05
C LEU A 83 -7.96 -10.92 0.03
N GLY A 84 -9.06 -11.19 0.74
CA GLY A 84 -9.21 -12.27 1.70
C GLY A 84 -8.69 -11.95 3.10
N SER A 85 -7.38 -11.74 3.25
CA SER A 85 -6.73 -11.51 4.56
C SER A 85 -6.37 -10.03 4.74
N VAL A 86 -7.32 -9.26 5.24
CA VAL A 86 -7.26 -7.80 5.33
C VAL A 86 -7.73 -7.23 6.66
N GLY A 87 -7.06 -6.16 7.06
CA GLY A 87 -7.39 -5.33 8.20
C GLY A 87 -7.53 -3.88 7.75
N ALA A 88 -8.51 -3.12 8.25
CA ALA A 88 -8.59 -1.68 7.98
C ALA A 88 -8.90 -0.91 9.26
N VAL A 89 -8.20 0.20 9.51
CA VAL A 89 -8.40 1.02 10.70
C VAL A 89 -8.55 2.49 10.30
N ASP A 90 -9.68 3.08 10.67
CA ASP A 90 -9.91 4.52 10.64
C ASP A 90 -9.27 5.14 11.89
N LEU A 91 -8.22 5.93 11.66
CA LEU A 91 -7.50 6.64 12.69
C LEU A 91 -8.05 8.06 12.81
N VAL A 92 -8.18 8.54 14.04
CA VAL A 92 -8.70 9.87 14.36
C VAL A 92 -7.70 10.67 15.17
N ALA A 93 -7.56 11.95 14.83
CA ALA A 93 -6.75 12.87 15.61
C ALA A 93 -7.45 13.18 16.93
N GLU A 94 -6.69 13.24 18.02
CA GLU A 94 -7.17 13.80 19.27
C GLU A 94 -7.42 15.31 19.09
N PRO A 95 -8.31 15.94 19.89
CA PRO A 95 -8.57 17.37 19.80
C PRO A 95 -7.27 18.20 19.89
N GLY A 96 -6.98 19.00 18.86
CA GLY A 96 -5.74 19.81 18.76
C GLY A 96 -4.49 19.03 18.36
N GLY A 97 -4.57 17.71 18.22
CA GLY A 97 -3.47 16.85 17.78
C GLY A 97 -3.36 16.75 16.26
N VAL A 98 -2.18 16.33 15.81
CA VAL A 98 -1.90 16.00 14.40
C VAL A 98 -1.58 14.52 14.32
N CYS A 99 -2.19 13.82 13.36
CA CYS A 99 -1.81 12.44 13.03
C CYS A 99 -0.60 12.46 12.10
N ASP A 100 0.60 12.34 12.68
CA ASP A 100 1.82 12.15 11.93
C ASP A 100 1.91 10.70 11.42
N VAL A 101 2.03 10.53 10.10
CA VAL A 101 2.05 9.19 9.48
C VAL A 101 3.29 8.40 9.85
N ASP A 102 4.42 9.05 10.06
CA ASP A 102 5.68 8.39 10.39
C ASP A 102 5.66 7.91 11.83
N GLU A 103 5.09 8.69 12.75
CA GLU A 103 4.83 8.23 14.12
C GLU A 103 3.86 7.05 14.16
N VAL A 104 2.76 7.12 13.40
CA VAL A 104 1.77 6.03 13.33
C VAL A 104 2.42 4.76 12.81
N LEU A 105 3.15 4.84 11.70
CA LEU A 105 3.86 3.71 11.11
C LEU A 105 4.92 3.16 12.06
N ALA A 106 5.71 4.01 12.71
CA ALA A 106 6.70 3.60 13.70
C ALA A 106 6.08 2.93 14.94
N ARG A 107 4.87 3.32 15.36
CA ARG A 107 4.15 2.66 16.46
C ARG A 107 3.69 1.25 16.06
N VAL A 108 3.11 1.08 14.87
CA VAL A 108 2.61 -0.23 14.42
C VAL A 108 3.71 -1.18 13.93
N SER A 109 4.89 -0.65 13.56
CA SER A 109 6.03 -1.43 13.06
C SER A 109 7.07 -1.82 14.12
N ARG A 110 6.94 -1.28 15.34
CA ARG A 110 7.86 -1.59 16.45
C ARG A 110 7.81 -3.09 16.76
N GLY A 111 8.92 -3.80 16.55
CA GLY A 111 9.04 -5.22 16.87
C GLY A 111 8.52 -5.53 18.27
N GLY A 112 7.57 -6.45 18.37
CA GLY A 112 6.99 -6.87 19.63
C GLY A 112 5.76 -7.75 19.41
N GLU A 113 5.58 -8.73 20.28
CA GLU A 113 4.48 -9.69 20.20
C GLU A 113 3.13 -9.14 20.69
N SER A 114 3.12 -7.90 21.17
CA SER A 114 1.91 -7.25 21.68
C SER A 114 0.84 -7.13 20.60
N ALA A 115 -0.43 -7.32 20.98
CA ALA A 115 -1.58 -7.11 20.12
C ALA A 115 -1.53 -5.70 19.48
N GLY A 116 -1.97 -5.59 18.23
CA GLY A 116 -2.03 -4.30 17.52
C GLY A 116 -0.77 -3.92 16.73
N ARG A 117 0.23 -4.80 16.60
CA ARG A 117 1.45 -4.56 15.81
C ARG A 117 1.56 -5.49 14.60
N LEU A 118 2.31 -5.05 13.60
CA LEU A 118 2.58 -5.82 12.38
C LEU A 118 3.52 -6.99 12.71
N ALA A 119 3.14 -8.19 12.29
CA ALA A 119 4.01 -9.34 12.29
C ALA A 119 4.96 -9.32 11.07
N ARG A 120 6.11 -9.99 11.17
CA ARG A 120 7.05 -10.15 10.06
C ARG A 120 6.33 -10.69 8.82
N GLY A 121 6.56 -10.05 7.68
CA GLY A 121 5.95 -10.40 6.40
C GLY A 121 4.59 -9.74 6.14
N GLN A 122 3.94 -9.15 7.14
CA GLN A 122 2.70 -8.40 6.92
C GLN A 122 2.97 -7.07 6.25
N ALA A 123 2.01 -6.63 5.44
CA ALA A 123 2.06 -5.34 4.79
C ALA A 123 1.18 -4.30 5.49
N VAL A 124 1.58 -3.05 5.36
CA VAL A 124 0.80 -1.89 5.78
C VAL A 124 0.69 -0.90 4.63
N LEU A 125 -0.49 -0.30 4.51
CA LEU A 125 -0.80 0.80 3.62
C LEU A 125 -1.43 1.91 4.44
N ALA A 126 -0.81 3.09 4.45
CA ALA A 126 -1.35 4.28 5.07
C ALA A 126 -1.89 5.21 3.98
N LEU A 127 -3.12 5.69 4.16
CA LEU A 127 -3.79 6.64 3.28
C LEU A 127 -4.25 7.85 4.10
N TRP A 128 -3.94 9.06 3.64
CA TRP A 128 -4.33 10.29 4.32
C TRP A 128 -4.44 11.42 3.31
N GLY A 129 -4.81 12.61 3.77
CA GLY A 129 -4.82 13.76 2.89
C GLY A 129 -4.88 15.09 3.60
N ARG A 130 -5.04 16.13 2.79
CA ARG A 130 -5.32 17.47 3.25
C ARG A 130 -6.38 18.14 2.40
N LEU A 131 -7.17 19.00 3.02
CA LEU A 131 -8.07 19.96 2.38
C LEU A 131 -7.50 21.35 2.65
N PHE A 132 -7.40 22.16 1.61
CA PHE A 132 -6.85 23.51 1.72
C PHE A 132 -7.52 24.43 0.70
N GLU A 133 -7.50 25.71 0.99
CA GLU A 133 -7.97 26.75 0.07
C GLU A 133 -6.77 27.38 -0.63
N GLN A 134 -6.88 27.57 -1.95
CA GLN A 134 -5.90 28.29 -2.75
C GLN A 134 -6.66 29.11 -3.79
N ASP A 135 -6.36 30.41 -3.88
CA ASP A 135 -6.98 31.32 -4.84
C ASP A 135 -8.53 31.34 -4.79
N GLY A 136 -9.09 31.16 -3.59
CA GLY A 136 -10.55 31.12 -3.36
C GLY A 136 -11.22 29.80 -3.76
N GLU A 137 -10.44 28.80 -4.18
CA GLU A 137 -10.92 27.47 -4.52
C GLU A 137 -10.46 26.44 -3.47
N LEU A 138 -11.30 25.43 -3.23
CA LEU A 138 -10.97 24.35 -2.31
C LEU A 138 -10.29 23.20 -3.06
N PHE A 139 -9.27 22.64 -2.45
CA PHE A 139 -8.51 21.51 -2.99
C PHE A 139 -8.44 20.39 -1.97
N VAL A 140 -8.47 19.16 -2.48
CA VAL A 140 -8.09 17.96 -1.75
C VAL A 140 -6.78 17.43 -2.32
N GLN A 141 -5.86 17.02 -1.45
CA GLN A 141 -4.67 16.27 -1.85
C GLN A 141 -4.59 15.01 -1.01
N THR A 142 -4.47 13.87 -1.69
CA THR A 142 -4.34 12.56 -1.06
C THR A 142 -2.88 12.14 -1.09
N TYR A 143 -2.47 11.39 -0.07
CA TYR A 143 -1.16 10.78 0.06
C TYR A 143 -1.31 9.31 0.40
N LEU A 144 -0.37 8.52 -0.09
CA LEU A 144 -0.31 7.08 0.13
C LEU A 144 1.10 6.71 0.54
N ARG A 145 1.24 5.86 1.56
CA ARG A 145 2.52 5.22 1.90
C ARG A 145 2.29 3.75 2.15
N PHE A 146 3.21 2.90 1.73
CA PHE A 146 3.09 1.48 1.96
C PHE A 146 4.44 0.81 2.22
N SER A 147 4.43 -0.26 2.99
CA SER A 147 5.63 -1.00 3.32
C SER A 147 5.29 -2.39 3.81
N ARG A 148 6.29 -3.26 3.86
CA ARG A 148 6.20 -4.56 4.53
C ARG A 148 7.01 -4.56 5.80
N GLN A 149 6.51 -5.26 6.80
CA GLN A 149 7.19 -5.49 8.07
C GLN A 149 8.30 -6.51 7.89
N GLY A 150 9.52 -6.05 8.14
CA GLY A 150 10.73 -6.84 8.24
C GLY A 150 11.03 -7.31 9.66
N GLU A 151 12.27 -7.75 9.85
CA GLU A 151 12.80 -8.12 11.17
C GLU A 151 13.09 -6.88 12.04
N ALA A 152 13.70 -5.86 11.45
CA ALA A 152 14.10 -4.63 12.13
C ALA A 152 13.09 -3.46 12.00
N GLY A 153 11.88 -3.73 11.49
CA GLY A 153 10.86 -2.71 11.22
C GLY A 153 10.40 -2.71 9.77
N LEU A 154 9.80 -1.60 9.32
CA LEU A 154 9.36 -1.43 7.94
C LEU A 154 10.56 -1.47 6.99
N MET A 155 10.48 -2.34 5.98
CA MET A 155 11.51 -2.49 4.95
C MET A 155 11.01 -2.07 3.57
N PRO A 156 11.88 -1.49 2.74
CA PRO A 156 11.54 -1.21 1.36
C PRO A 156 11.34 -2.51 0.58
N GLU A 157 10.50 -2.45 -0.45
CA GLU A 157 10.33 -3.55 -1.38
C GLU A 157 11.45 -3.56 -2.40
N THR A 158 12.13 -4.70 -2.52
CA THR A 158 13.32 -4.84 -3.35
C THR A 158 13.25 -6.09 -4.21
N LEU A 159 13.78 -6.01 -5.42
CA LEU A 159 14.19 -7.17 -6.20
C LEU A 159 15.69 -7.42 -6.03
N ALA A 160 16.08 -8.68 -6.15
CA ALA A 160 17.47 -9.10 -6.22
C ALA A 160 17.72 -9.83 -7.54
N LEU A 161 18.93 -9.65 -8.09
CA LEU A 161 19.40 -10.32 -9.28
C LEU A 161 20.86 -10.75 -9.08
N THR A 162 21.14 -12.03 -9.27
CA THR A 162 22.52 -12.51 -9.35
C THR A 162 23.03 -12.33 -10.77
N TRP A 163 24.06 -11.52 -10.95
CA TRP A 163 24.68 -11.26 -12.25
C TRP A 163 26.20 -11.11 -12.11
N GLY A 164 26.95 -11.75 -13.01
CA GLY A 164 28.41 -11.64 -13.03
C GLY A 164 29.13 -12.20 -11.80
N GLY A 165 28.46 -13.02 -10.97
CA GLY A 165 28.98 -13.52 -9.70
C GLY A 165 28.65 -12.64 -8.48
N ALA A 166 27.89 -11.56 -8.66
CA ALA A 166 27.45 -10.68 -7.58
C ALA A 166 25.92 -10.63 -7.46
N GLU A 167 25.42 -10.41 -6.25
CA GLU A 167 24.02 -10.07 -6.01
C GLU A 167 23.85 -8.54 -6.12
N LEU A 168 22.95 -8.11 -7.00
CA LEU A 168 22.53 -6.73 -7.19
C LEU A 168 21.11 -6.56 -6.68
N LYS A 169 20.81 -5.43 -6.02
CA LYS A 169 19.48 -5.13 -5.47
C LYS A 169 18.91 -3.86 -6.03
N ALA A 170 17.61 -3.82 -6.27
CA ALA A 170 16.91 -2.59 -6.64
C ALA A 170 15.55 -2.50 -5.93
N GLY A 171 15.23 -1.31 -5.45
CA GLY A 171 13.94 -1.00 -4.82
C GLY A 171 12.92 -0.43 -5.79
N LEU A 172 11.66 -0.33 -5.35
CA LEU A 172 10.67 0.49 -6.04
C LEU A 172 11.13 1.95 -6.14
N PRO A 173 10.71 2.71 -7.18
CA PRO A 173 11.07 4.12 -7.32
C PRO A 173 10.67 4.99 -6.13
N MET A 174 9.57 4.62 -5.48
CA MET A 174 9.03 5.25 -4.28
C MET A 174 8.04 4.30 -3.59
N GLN A 175 7.84 4.51 -2.30
CA GLN A 175 6.83 3.83 -1.48
C GLN A 175 5.97 4.81 -0.66
N ALA A 176 6.17 6.10 -0.91
CA ALA A 176 5.33 7.19 -0.48
C ALA A 176 5.01 8.02 -1.73
N LEU A 177 3.75 8.35 -1.92
CA LEU A 177 3.22 9.01 -3.10
C LEU A 177 2.33 10.17 -2.63
N ALA A 178 2.62 11.36 -3.14
CA ALA A 178 1.71 12.49 -3.09
C ALA A 178 0.98 12.55 -4.43
N PHE A 179 -0.35 12.46 -4.40
CA PHE A 179 -1.15 12.63 -5.60
C PHE A 179 -1.31 14.10 -5.93
N ALA A 180 -1.69 14.39 -7.17
CA ALA A 180 -1.97 15.76 -7.60
C ALA A 180 -3.15 16.33 -6.80
N PRO A 181 -3.09 17.59 -6.33
CA PRO A 181 -4.26 18.23 -5.75
C PRO A 181 -5.42 18.28 -6.75
N ARG A 182 -6.63 18.02 -6.26
CA ARG A 182 -7.86 18.06 -7.06
C ARG A 182 -8.77 19.13 -6.48
N ARG A 183 -9.33 19.96 -7.36
CA ARG A 183 -10.31 20.95 -6.96
C ARG A 183 -11.59 20.25 -6.48
N ILE A 184 -12.16 20.74 -5.38
CA ILE A 184 -13.44 20.30 -4.83
C ILE A 184 -14.40 21.49 -4.71
N ARG A 185 -15.69 21.28 -5.04
CA ARG A 185 -16.72 22.29 -4.84
C ARG A 185 -17.34 22.16 -3.44
N LEU A 186 -17.90 23.26 -2.93
CA LEU A 186 -18.67 23.23 -1.67
C LEU A 186 -19.84 22.23 -1.72
N ASP A 187 -20.52 22.12 -2.87
CA ASP A 187 -21.60 21.15 -3.07
C ASP A 187 -21.12 19.70 -2.94
N ASP A 188 -19.87 19.42 -3.31
CA ASP A 188 -19.28 18.09 -3.17
C ASP A 188 -19.00 17.77 -1.69
N LEU A 189 -18.59 18.76 -0.89
CA LEU A 189 -18.42 18.58 0.56
C LEU A 189 -19.75 18.24 1.23
N ALA A 190 -20.85 18.89 0.84
CA ALA A 190 -22.18 18.58 1.35
C ALA A 190 -22.62 17.15 0.98
N ARG A 191 -22.27 16.68 -0.22
CA ARG A 191 -22.53 15.29 -0.64
C ARG A 191 -21.68 14.29 0.14
N ILE A 192 -20.41 14.59 0.39
CA ILE A 192 -19.50 13.79 1.24
C ILE A 192 -20.09 13.64 2.64
N ASP A 193 -20.55 14.75 3.23
CA ASP A 193 -21.20 14.75 4.54
C ASP A 193 -22.45 13.85 4.56
N ALA A 194 -23.36 14.03 3.60
CA ALA A 194 -24.58 13.22 3.50
C ALA A 194 -24.27 11.72 3.30
N ALA A 195 -23.30 11.40 2.44
CA ALA A 195 -22.88 10.03 2.20
C ALA A 195 -22.23 9.40 3.44
N SER A 196 -21.37 10.15 4.15
CA SER A 196 -20.73 9.68 5.38
C SER A 196 -21.76 9.37 6.47
N ARG A 197 -22.74 10.26 6.68
CA ARG A 197 -23.82 10.04 7.67
C ARG A 197 -24.66 8.80 7.35
N ASN A 198 -24.86 8.51 6.06
CA ASN A 198 -25.55 7.30 5.63
C ASN A 198 -24.69 6.03 5.79
N ALA A 199 -23.39 6.13 5.51
CA ALA A 199 -22.44 5.01 5.55
C ALA A 199 -22.09 4.60 6.98
N LEU A 200 -22.06 5.55 7.93
CA LEU A 200 -21.82 5.33 9.35
C LEU A 200 -23.07 4.93 10.13
N ARG A 201 -24.04 4.28 9.48
CA ARG A 201 -25.26 3.77 10.11
C ARG A 201 -25.37 2.26 9.93
N VAL A 202 -25.42 1.53 11.04
CA VAL A 202 -25.62 0.08 11.07
C VAL A 202 -27.11 -0.22 11.05
N ARG A 203 -27.56 -0.92 10.01
CA ARG A 203 -28.97 -1.21 9.73
C ARG A 203 -29.32 -2.67 9.95
N ALA A 204 -30.59 -2.96 10.21
CA ALA A 204 -31.05 -4.34 10.36
C ALA A 204 -30.98 -5.14 9.04
N ALA A 205 -31.20 -4.47 7.91
CA ALA A 205 -31.22 -5.07 6.57
C ALA A 205 -30.42 -4.22 5.55
N PRO A 206 -29.96 -4.80 4.41
CA PRO A 206 -29.17 -4.11 3.41
C PRO A 206 -30.03 -3.23 2.48
N TYR A 207 -30.86 -2.37 3.07
CA TYR A 207 -31.73 -1.42 2.37
C TYR A 207 -31.54 -0.01 2.95
N ALA A 208 -31.59 1.01 2.10
CA ALA A 208 -31.28 2.39 2.49
C ALA A 208 -32.31 2.98 3.48
N ASP A 209 -33.54 2.50 3.44
CA ASP A 209 -34.67 2.87 4.30
C ASP A 209 -34.76 2.03 5.59
N SER A 210 -33.99 0.94 5.71
CA SER A 210 -33.97 0.11 6.91
C SER A 210 -33.52 0.92 8.13
N PRO A 211 -34.22 0.81 9.29
CA PRO A 211 -33.82 1.52 10.50
C PRO A 211 -32.40 1.14 10.90
N GLY A 212 -31.65 2.12 11.42
CA GLY A 212 -30.28 1.87 11.82
C GLY A 212 -29.75 2.83 12.88
N VAL A 213 -28.71 2.39 13.56
CA VAL A 213 -28.03 3.07 14.65
C VAL A 213 -26.72 3.66 14.13
N GLU A 214 -26.43 4.90 14.48
CA GLU A 214 -25.19 5.57 14.09
C GLU A 214 -23.98 4.97 14.82
N ILE A 215 -22.89 4.77 14.08
CA ILE A 215 -21.58 4.47 14.63
C ILE A 215 -21.03 5.79 15.17
N GLY A 216 -20.97 5.94 16.50
CA GLY A 216 -20.48 7.16 17.13
C GLY A 216 -19.06 7.52 16.63
N SER A 217 -18.80 8.81 16.41
CA SER A 217 -17.54 9.34 15.85
C SER A 217 -16.49 9.71 16.91
N SER A 218 -16.65 9.24 18.15
CA SER A 218 -15.79 9.63 19.26
C SER A 218 -14.47 8.86 19.23
N PRO A 219 -13.30 9.51 19.33
CA PRO A 219 -12.00 8.83 19.46
C PRO A 219 -11.89 7.97 20.73
N ARG A 220 -12.77 8.20 21.71
CA ARG A 220 -12.85 7.41 22.94
C ARG A 220 -13.70 6.14 22.79
N GLN A 221 -14.47 6.03 21.72
CA GLN A 221 -15.37 4.93 21.45
C GLN A 221 -14.98 4.25 20.13
N SER A 222 -13.93 3.44 20.17
CA SER A 222 -13.60 2.63 19.00
C SER A 222 -14.71 1.63 18.68
N PHE A 223 -14.86 1.27 17.41
CA PHE A 223 -15.83 0.26 16.98
C PHE A 223 -15.10 -0.82 16.19
N PRO A 224 -14.54 -1.86 16.85
CA PRO A 224 -13.93 -3.00 16.19
C PRO A 224 -15.00 -4.01 15.74
N TYR A 225 -14.92 -4.45 14.49
CA TYR A 225 -15.86 -5.37 13.88
C TYR A 225 -15.18 -6.32 12.89
N SER A 226 -15.80 -7.47 12.65
CA SER A 226 -15.50 -8.33 11.50
C SER A 226 -16.55 -8.14 10.41
N VAL A 227 -16.14 -8.29 9.15
CA VAL A 227 -17.03 -8.34 8.00
C VAL A 227 -17.39 -9.79 7.75
N THR A 228 -18.66 -10.12 8.01
CA THR A 228 -19.18 -11.50 7.88
C THR A 228 -19.78 -11.78 6.53
N GLU A 229 -20.24 -10.74 5.83
CA GLU A 229 -20.92 -10.87 4.54
C GLU A 229 -20.77 -9.59 3.71
N GLN A 230 -20.75 -9.74 2.39
CA GLN A 230 -20.77 -8.64 1.42
C GLN A 230 -21.85 -8.92 0.38
N ARG A 231 -22.69 -7.91 0.08
CA ARG A 231 -23.72 -7.97 -0.97
C ARG A 231 -23.74 -6.65 -1.74
N GLY A 232 -23.13 -6.65 -2.92
CA GLY A 232 -22.90 -5.40 -3.66
C GLY A 232 -22.16 -4.39 -2.78
N ASP A 233 -22.80 -3.23 -2.57
CA ASP A 233 -22.27 -2.11 -1.78
C ASP A 233 -22.53 -2.21 -0.27
N TRP A 234 -23.08 -3.33 0.19
CA TRP A 234 -23.43 -3.56 1.58
C TRP A 234 -22.46 -4.51 2.27
N LEU A 235 -22.05 -4.15 3.48
CA LEU A 235 -21.20 -4.96 4.36
C LEU A 235 -21.97 -5.32 5.62
N LYS A 236 -21.98 -6.61 5.99
CA LYS A 236 -22.54 -7.07 7.26
C LYS A 236 -21.46 -7.12 8.33
N LEU A 237 -21.59 -6.24 9.31
CA LEU A 237 -20.68 -6.07 10.42
C LEU A 237 -21.12 -6.94 11.61
N ALA A 238 -20.19 -7.71 12.16
CA ALA A 238 -20.34 -8.36 13.46
C ALA A 238 -19.38 -7.70 14.45
N PRO A 239 -19.86 -7.11 15.56
CA PRO A 239 -19.00 -6.42 16.51
C PRO A 239 -18.08 -7.41 17.24
N MET A 240 -16.84 -6.99 17.49
CA MET A 240 -15.86 -7.80 18.23
C MET A 240 -15.93 -7.57 19.75
N ARG A 241 -16.79 -6.66 20.21
CA ARG A 241 -17.06 -6.40 21.63
C ARG A 241 -18.56 -6.33 21.87
N ALA A 242 -19.01 -6.82 23.01
CA ALA A 242 -20.41 -6.76 23.42
C ALA A 242 -20.91 -5.30 23.54
N GLY A 243 -22.20 -5.09 23.28
CA GLY A 243 -22.86 -3.78 23.40
C GLY A 243 -22.68 -2.83 22.22
N LEU A 244 -21.95 -3.23 21.18
CA LEU A 244 -21.81 -2.46 19.94
C LEU A 244 -22.86 -2.89 18.89
N PRO A 245 -23.26 -2.00 17.97
CA PRO A 245 -24.27 -2.33 16.96
C PRO A 245 -23.77 -3.42 15.98
N GLN A 246 -24.70 -4.29 15.58
CA GLN A 246 -24.51 -5.35 14.58
C GLN A 246 -25.49 -5.10 13.42
N GLY A 247 -25.06 -5.36 12.18
CA GLY A 247 -25.95 -5.23 11.03
C GLY A 247 -25.24 -4.84 9.74
N TRP A 248 -25.97 -4.20 8.84
CA TRP A 248 -25.52 -3.83 7.50
C TRP A 248 -25.13 -2.36 7.42
N VAL A 249 -24.00 -2.06 6.79
CA VAL A 249 -23.59 -0.70 6.41
C VAL A 249 -23.44 -0.60 4.91
N LYS A 250 -23.82 0.54 4.32
CA LYS A 250 -23.63 0.81 2.89
C LYS A 250 -22.28 1.50 2.70
N ALA A 251 -21.26 0.77 2.26
CA ALA A 251 -19.90 1.30 2.18
C ALA A 251 -19.65 2.15 0.92
N ARG A 252 -20.37 1.86 -0.18
CA ARG A 252 -20.44 2.72 -1.35
C ARG A 252 -21.83 3.37 -1.40
N SER A 253 -21.86 4.65 -1.05
CA SER A 253 -23.06 5.47 -1.14
C SER A 253 -22.84 6.46 -2.29
N GLY A 254 -23.87 6.70 -3.10
CA GLY A 254 -23.80 7.67 -4.19
C GLY A 254 -23.85 7.09 -5.59
N ASP A 255 -23.40 5.85 -5.80
CA ASP A 255 -23.25 5.25 -7.14
C ASP A 255 -24.59 5.06 -7.90
N GLU A 256 -25.73 5.19 -7.20
CA GLU A 256 -27.08 5.25 -7.80
C GLU A 256 -27.38 6.60 -8.48
N VAL A 257 -26.62 7.66 -8.14
CA VAL A 257 -26.62 8.94 -8.84
C VAL A 257 -25.58 8.83 -9.95
N PRO A 258 -25.98 8.88 -11.24
CA PRO A 258 -25.08 8.65 -12.38
C PRO A 258 -23.81 9.52 -12.39
N ASP A 259 -23.86 10.66 -11.69
CA ASP A 259 -22.79 11.65 -11.68
C ASP A 259 -21.88 11.65 -10.44
N TRP A 260 -22.18 10.91 -9.37
CA TRP A 260 -21.42 11.04 -8.12
C TRP A 260 -21.05 9.69 -7.48
N SER A 261 -19.77 9.33 -7.58
CA SER A 261 -19.13 8.32 -6.74
C SER A 261 -17.89 8.91 -6.09
N LEU A 262 -17.57 8.49 -4.86
CA LEU A 262 -16.33 8.92 -4.22
C LEU A 262 -15.10 8.43 -5.02
N SER A 263 -15.18 7.30 -5.73
CA SER A 263 -14.10 6.82 -6.61
C SER A 263 -13.87 7.72 -7.82
N ARG A 264 -14.91 8.36 -8.36
CA ARG A 264 -14.77 9.39 -9.41
C ARG A 264 -14.09 10.64 -8.87
N TRP A 265 -14.36 10.99 -7.61
CA TRP A 265 -13.80 12.17 -6.96
C TRP A 265 -12.36 11.94 -6.45
N LEU A 266 -12.12 10.78 -5.84
CA LEU A 266 -10.85 10.26 -5.33
C LEU A 266 -10.46 8.97 -6.05
N PRO A 267 -10.00 9.04 -7.32
CA PRO A 267 -9.48 7.87 -8.02
C PRO A 267 -8.26 7.27 -7.31
N GLU A 268 -7.63 8.00 -6.39
CA GLU A 268 -6.57 7.52 -5.52
C GLU A 268 -7.00 6.32 -4.66
N LEU A 269 -8.29 6.13 -4.41
CA LEU A 269 -8.81 4.94 -3.71
C LEU A 269 -8.68 3.67 -4.56
N ASP A 270 -8.93 3.74 -5.87
CA ASP A 270 -8.67 2.62 -6.80
C ASP A 270 -7.18 2.29 -6.86
N TYR A 271 -6.33 3.34 -6.84
CA TYR A 271 -4.88 3.16 -6.78
C TYR A 271 -4.45 2.50 -5.47
N ALA A 272 -4.98 2.94 -4.32
CA ALA A 272 -4.70 2.36 -3.02
C ALA A 272 -5.17 0.90 -2.92
N GLU A 273 -6.34 0.56 -3.45
CA GLU A 273 -6.84 -0.81 -3.58
C GLU A 273 -5.86 -1.68 -4.40
N ALA A 274 -5.41 -1.18 -5.55
CA ALA A 274 -4.45 -1.90 -6.38
C ALA A 274 -3.10 -2.11 -5.67
N VAL A 275 -2.60 -1.10 -4.94
CA VAL A 275 -1.39 -1.25 -4.13
C VAL A 275 -1.60 -2.27 -3.01
N ALA A 276 -2.76 -2.28 -2.34
CA ALA A 276 -3.09 -3.29 -1.34
C ALA A 276 -3.10 -4.70 -1.94
N GLY A 277 -3.67 -4.89 -3.13
CA GLY A 277 -3.62 -6.16 -3.86
C GLY A 277 -2.19 -6.58 -4.24
N TRP A 278 -1.37 -5.62 -4.68
CA TRP A 278 0.04 -5.87 -4.99
C TRP A 278 0.84 -6.30 -3.76
N LEU A 279 0.60 -5.65 -2.62
CA LEU A 279 1.17 -6.04 -1.33
C LEU A 279 0.72 -7.43 -0.91
N ARG A 280 -0.58 -7.74 -1.11
CA ARG A 280 -1.14 -9.05 -0.79
C ARG A 280 -0.44 -10.17 -1.56
N LEU A 281 -0.07 -9.93 -2.83
CA LEU A 281 0.73 -10.86 -3.64
C LEU A 281 2.13 -11.14 -3.08
N GLN A 282 2.72 -10.20 -2.34
CA GLN A 282 4.02 -10.39 -1.68
C GLN A 282 3.92 -11.20 -0.39
N VAL A 283 2.73 -11.27 0.22
CA VAL A 283 2.47 -12.11 1.39
C VAL A 283 2.10 -13.51 0.90
N GLY A 284 2.81 -14.55 1.35
CA GLY A 284 2.58 -15.93 0.92
C GLY A 284 1.17 -16.48 1.23
N GLY A 285 0.98 -17.79 1.00
CA GLY A 285 -0.26 -18.47 1.37
C GLY A 285 -1.43 -18.26 0.40
N MET A 286 -1.17 -17.87 -0.84
CA MET A 286 -2.15 -17.94 -1.94
C MET A 286 -1.84 -19.14 -2.85
N SER A 287 -2.89 -19.75 -3.38
CA SER A 287 -2.78 -20.67 -4.53
C SER A 287 -2.40 -19.90 -5.80
N GLU A 288 -1.94 -20.62 -6.82
CA GLU A 288 -1.54 -20.00 -8.08
C GLU A 288 -2.72 -19.32 -8.80
N ALA A 289 -3.90 -19.95 -8.81
CA ALA A 289 -5.11 -19.38 -9.39
C ALA A 289 -5.53 -18.08 -8.70
N GLU A 290 -5.40 -18.01 -7.36
CA GLU A 290 -5.65 -16.79 -6.60
C GLU A 290 -4.63 -15.70 -6.93
N ARG A 291 -3.34 -16.04 -7.04
CA ARG A 291 -2.30 -15.08 -7.46
C ARG A 291 -2.57 -14.50 -8.84
N VAL A 292 -2.94 -15.33 -9.81
CA VAL A 292 -3.26 -14.88 -11.19
C VAL A 292 -4.48 -13.97 -11.21
N ARG A 293 -5.55 -14.31 -10.46
CA ARG A 293 -6.72 -13.45 -10.33
C ARG A 293 -6.34 -12.11 -9.69
N MET A 294 -5.64 -12.15 -8.56
CA MET A 294 -5.19 -10.97 -7.84
C MET A 294 -4.32 -10.04 -8.69
N ALA A 295 -3.39 -10.60 -9.47
CA ALA A 295 -2.55 -9.80 -10.37
C ALA A 295 -3.39 -9.05 -11.42
N ARG A 296 -4.45 -9.69 -11.96
CA ARG A 296 -5.39 -9.01 -12.88
C ARG A 296 -6.19 -7.92 -12.18
N ASP A 297 -6.63 -8.16 -10.95
CA ASP A 297 -7.38 -7.17 -10.16
C ASP A 297 -6.51 -5.94 -9.86
N VAL A 298 -5.22 -6.14 -9.53
CA VAL A 298 -4.22 -5.08 -9.38
C VAL A 298 -4.05 -4.28 -10.67
N GLU A 299 -3.84 -4.96 -11.80
CA GLU A 299 -3.69 -4.31 -13.11
C GLU A 299 -4.95 -3.50 -13.48
N ALA A 300 -6.14 -4.03 -13.20
CA ALA A 300 -7.41 -3.34 -13.42
C ALA A 300 -7.60 -2.11 -12.52
N GLY A 301 -7.23 -2.19 -11.23
CA GLY A 301 -7.30 -1.05 -10.31
C GLY A 301 -6.37 0.10 -10.72
N LEU A 302 -5.13 -0.22 -11.10
CA LEU A 302 -4.19 0.78 -11.66
C LEU A 302 -4.74 1.41 -12.95
N ALA A 303 -5.35 0.61 -13.83
CA ALA A 303 -5.93 1.11 -15.07
C ALA A 303 -7.14 2.04 -14.83
N ARG A 304 -7.97 1.78 -13.81
CA ARG A 304 -9.08 2.68 -13.43
C ARG A 304 -8.57 4.06 -12.99
N TYR A 305 -7.50 4.09 -12.18
CA TYR A 305 -6.86 5.35 -11.82
C TYR A 305 -6.29 6.09 -13.04
N GLU A 306 -5.56 5.38 -13.91
CA GLU A 306 -4.95 5.96 -15.12
C GLU A 306 -5.99 6.50 -16.12
N ALA A 307 -7.17 5.88 -16.19
CA ALA A 307 -8.28 6.39 -16.97
C ALA A 307 -8.88 7.69 -16.38
N ALA A 308 -8.77 7.88 -15.06
CA ALA A 308 -9.31 9.04 -14.36
C ALA A 308 -8.30 10.18 -14.18
N VAL A 309 -7.00 9.89 -14.26
CA VAL A 309 -5.91 10.86 -14.01
C VAL A 309 -4.85 10.78 -15.12
N PRO A 310 -4.72 11.84 -15.96
CA PRO A 310 -3.75 11.84 -17.04
C PRO A 310 -2.30 11.82 -16.53
N LEU A 311 -1.39 11.31 -17.36
CA LEU A 311 0.03 11.15 -17.04
C LEU A 311 0.68 12.46 -16.60
N GLU A 312 0.36 13.56 -17.27
CA GLU A 312 0.92 14.89 -17.07
C GLU A 312 0.59 15.43 -15.68
N ALA A 313 -0.59 15.09 -15.16
CA ALA A 313 -1.03 15.52 -13.83
C ALA A 313 -0.34 14.72 -12.71
N ALA A 314 -0.02 13.45 -12.94
CA ALA A 314 0.49 12.56 -11.90
C ALA A 314 1.62 11.62 -12.39
N PRO A 315 2.75 12.14 -12.89
CA PRO A 315 3.83 11.32 -13.45
C PRO A 315 4.40 10.34 -12.42
N ALA A 316 4.41 10.72 -11.14
CA ALA A 316 4.86 9.86 -10.05
C ALA A 316 3.99 8.62 -9.85
N ALA A 317 2.66 8.77 -9.89
CA ALA A 317 1.72 7.66 -9.77
C ALA A 317 1.86 6.71 -10.96
N TRP A 318 1.96 7.25 -12.19
CA TRP A 318 2.18 6.44 -13.38
C TRP A 318 3.53 5.71 -13.39
N GLY A 319 4.60 6.38 -12.95
CA GLY A 319 5.93 5.78 -12.81
C GLY A 319 5.93 4.64 -11.80
N LEU A 320 5.29 4.83 -10.64
CA LEU A 320 5.12 3.76 -9.65
C LEU A 320 4.24 2.62 -10.20
N ALA A 321 3.12 2.91 -10.86
CA ALA A 321 2.25 1.90 -11.46
C ALA A 321 3.00 1.03 -12.48
N ALA A 322 3.85 1.63 -13.32
CA ALA A 322 4.72 0.89 -14.23
C ALA A 322 5.70 -0.02 -13.47
N ALA A 323 6.31 0.46 -12.39
CA ALA A 323 7.18 -0.37 -11.56
C ALA A 323 6.42 -1.52 -10.87
N LEU A 324 5.21 -1.30 -10.35
CA LEU A 324 4.39 -2.35 -9.75
C LEU A 324 4.04 -3.45 -10.76
N ARG A 325 3.64 -3.06 -11.98
CA ARG A 325 3.43 -4.00 -13.10
C ARG A 325 4.72 -4.73 -13.48
N GLY A 326 5.86 -4.04 -13.48
CA GLY A 326 7.17 -4.64 -13.69
C GLY A 326 7.49 -5.73 -12.66
N HIS A 327 7.16 -5.50 -11.39
CA HIS A 327 7.27 -6.51 -10.33
C HIS A 327 6.33 -7.71 -10.56
N LEU A 328 5.10 -7.49 -11.04
CA LEU A 328 4.19 -8.59 -11.40
C LEU A 328 4.75 -9.44 -12.54
N ALA A 329 5.24 -8.81 -13.61
CA ALA A 329 5.90 -9.50 -14.72
C ALA A 329 7.14 -10.27 -14.24
N TRP A 330 7.96 -9.65 -13.37
CA TRP A 330 9.12 -10.27 -12.75
C TRP A 330 8.75 -11.51 -11.93
N ALA A 331 7.68 -11.45 -11.13
CA ALA A 331 7.21 -12.59 -10.34
C ALA A 331 6.70 -13.75 -11.22
N ARG A 332 6.13 -13.45 -12.39
CA ARG A 332 5.70 -14.45 -13.40
C ARG A 332 6.85 -15.04 -14.22
N GLY A 333 8.09 -14.57 -14.02
CA GLY A 333 9.26 -15.00 -14.78
C GLY A 333 9.42 -14.28 -16.13
N ASP A 334 8.53 -13.34 -16.47
CA ASP A 334 8.64 -12.53 -17.69
C ASP A 334 9.61 -11.35 -17.46
N ARG A 335 10.90 -11.69 -17.54
CA ARG A 335 12.00 -10.76 -17.27
C ARG A 335 12.10 -9.62 -18.28
N ALA A 336 11.79 -9.91 -19.55
CA ALA A 336 11.87 -8.93 -20.62
C ALA A 336 10.78 -7.86 -20.47
N ALA A 337 9.52 -8.29 -20.24
CA ALA A 337 8.43 -7.35 -19.98
C ALA A 337 8.67 -6.55 -18.69
N ALA A 338 9.19 -7.19 -17.64
CA ALA A 338 9.55 -6.50 -16.41
C ALA A 338 10.59 -5.39 -16.64
N ALA A 339 11.68 -5.68 -17.35
CA ALA A 339 12.71 -4.70 -17.67
C ALA A 339 12.17 -3.51 -18.50
N ALA A 340 11.28 -3.78 -19.47
CA ALA A 340 10.62 -2.72 -20.24
C ALA A 340 9.74 -1.82 -19.36
N LEU A 341 8.96 -2.40 -18.44
CA LEU A 341 8.12 -1.65 -17.51
C LEU A 341 8.95 -0.82 -16.52
N PHE A 342 10.08 -1.35 -16.04
CA PHE A 342 11.01 -0.62 -15.18
C PHE A 342 11.72 0.52 -15.93
N ALA A 343 12.06 0.34 -17.20
CA ALA A 343 12.57 1.42 -18.06
C ALA A 343 11.51 2.52 -18.23
N ALA A 344 10.25 2.15 -18.50
CA ALA A 344 9.14 3.10 -18.61
C ALA A 344 8.83 3.80 -17.28
N ALA A 345 9.09 3.16 -16.12
CA ALA A 345 9.02 3.82 -14.82
C ALA A 345 10.11 4.89 -14.67
N ARG A 346 11.34 4.59 -15.09
CA ARG A 346 12.47 5.55 -15.10
C ARG A 346 12.21 6.74 -16.03
N GLU A 347 11.65 6.52 -17.21
CA GLU A 347 11.32 7.60 -18.15
C GLU A 347 10.33 8.60 -17.55
N ARG A 348 9.34 8.12 -16.80
CA ARG A 348 8.36 8.95 -16.08
C ARG A 348 8.92 9.60 -14.82
N LEU A 349 10.01 9.05 -14.29
CA LEU A 349 10.65 9.47 -13.05
C LEU A 349 12.16 9.75 -13.25
N PRO A 350 12.53 10.68 -14.14
CA PRO A 350 13.93 10.88 -14.52
C PRO A 350 14.82 11.34 -13.36
N ALA A 351 14.25 11.98 -12.35
CA ALA A 351 14.94 12.43 -11.13
C ALA A 351 14.99 11.35 -10.01
N SER A 352 14.42 10.16 -10.22
CA SER A 352 14.43 9.10 -9.20
C SER A 352 15.67 8.22 -9.35
N ALA A 353 16.60 8.33 -8.40
CA ALA A 353 17.77 7.45 -8.29
C ALA A 353 17.37 5.96 -8.17
N ALA A 354 16.31 5.67 -7.43
CA ALA A 354 15.77 4.33 -7.27
C ALA A 354 15.21 3.76 -8.59
N ALA A 355 14.49 4.58 -9.38
CA ALA A 355 14.03 4.16 -10.71
C ALA A 355 15.20 3.90 -11.67
N ALA A 356 16.24 4.75 -11.63
CA ALA A 356 17.45 4.55 -12.42
C ALA A 356 18.16 3.23 -12.05
N ASN A 357 18.31 2.94 -10.75
CA ASN A 357 18.87 1.67 -10.26
C ASN A 357 18.02 0.48 -10.71
N LEU A 358 16.69 0.56 -10.54
CA LEU A 358 15.74 -0.48 -10.91
C LEU A 358 15.79 -0.83 -12.40
N ALA A 359 15.79 0.18 -13.27
CA ALA A 359 15.94 -0.01 -14.71
C ALA A 359 17.33 -0.60 -15.06
N ALA A 360 18.41 -0.11 -14.44
CA ALA A 360 19.77 -0.58 -14.73
C ALA A 360 20.00 -2.05 -14.31
N VAL A 361 19.55 -2.44 -13.11
CA VAL A 361 19.69 -3.81 -12.60
C VAL A 361 18.79 -4.77 -13.39
N SER A 362 17.53 -4.40 -13.63
CA SER A 362 16.59 -5.28 -14.31
C SER A 362 16.95 -5.55 -15.78
N ALA A 363 17.58 -4.60 -16.47
CA ALA A 363 18.07 -4.76 -17.84
C ALA A 363 19.17 -5.83 -18.01
N LEU A 364 19.77 -6.32 -16.91
CA LEU A 364 20.75 -7.41 -16.93
C LEU A 364 20.09 -8.78 -17.00
N SER A 365 18.79 -8.87 -16.73
CA SER A 365 18.11 -10.15 -16.63
C SER A 365 18.08 -10.87 -17.98
N GLY A 366 18.61 -12.10 -18.02
CA GLY A 366 18.73 -12.88 -19.25
C GLY A 366 19.85 -12.40 -20.20
N VAL A 367 20.63 -11.39 -19.81
CA VAL A 367 21.75 -10.88 -20.61
C VAL A 367 23.06 -11.50 -20.11
N PRO A 368 23.85 -12.16 -20.98
CA PRO A 368 25.14 -12.71 -20.61
C PRO A 368 26.06 -11.65 -20.00
N ALA A 369 26.80 -12.05 -18.97
CA ALA A 369 27.76 -11.16 -18.33
C ALA A 369 28.96 -10.92 -19.26
N GLY A 370 29.34 -9.66 -19.44
CA GLY A 370 30.40 -9.26 -20.36
C GLY A 370 30.78 -7.78 -20.19
N PRO A 371 31.86 -7.33 -20.86
CA PRO A 371 32.41 -5.98 -20.70
C PRO A 371 31.39 -4.88 -21.00
N ASP A 372 30.71 -4.95 -22.16
CA ASP A 372 29.76 -3.92 -22.58
C ASP A 372 28.58 -3.79 -21.60
N THR A 373 28.05 -4.93 -21.16
CA THR A 373 26.95 -4.99 -20.20
C THR A 373 27.38 -4.44 -18.84
N ALA A 374 28.60 -4.78 -18.39
CA ALA A 374 29.17 -4.25 -17.16
C ALA A 374 29.35 -2.73 -17.22
N GLN A 375 29.83 -2.19 -18.34
CA GLN A 375 29.98 -0.74 -18.55
C GLN A 375 28.63 -0.03 -18.61
N ARG A 376 27.62 -0.61 -19.26
CA ARG A 376 26.23 -0.07 -19.24
C ARG A 376 25.68 0.00 -17.82
N LEU A 377 25.87 -1.08 -17.03
CA LEU A 377 25.50 -1.08 -15.62
C LEU A 377 26.23 0.03 -14.85
N GLY A 378 27.55 0.14 -15.02
CA GLY A 378 28.36 1.17 -14.36
C GLY A 378 27.86 2.58 -14.63
N ARG A 379 27.55 2.91 -15.89
CA ARG A 379 26.95 4.20 -16.26
C ARG A 379 25.58 4.41 -15.61
N GLY A 380 24.73 3.39 -15.57
CA GLY A 380 23.42 3.44 -14.92
C GLY A 380 23.52 3.72 -13.42
N LEU A 381 24.40 3.00 -12.72
CA LEU A 381 24.62 3.17 -11.28
C LEU A 381 25.23 4.53 -10.94
N LEU A 382 26.22 4.99 -11.71
CA LEU A 382 26.81 6.32 -11.52
C LEU A 382 25.80 7.43 -11.78
N GLY A 383 24.96 7.29 -12.81
CA GLY A 383 23.85 8.22 -13.06
C GLY A 383 22.84 8.26 -11.91
N GLY A 384 22.53 7.11 -11.30
CA GLY A 384 21.70 7.05 -10.09
C GLY A 384 22.36 7.75 -8.89
N LEU A 385 23.65 7.53 -8.66
CA LEU A 385 24.39 8.19 -7.57
C LEU A 385 24.53 9.70 -7.77
N ALA A 386 24.56 10.18 -9.01
CA ALA A 386 24.55 11.62 -9.28
C ALA A 386 23.23 12.28 -8.81
N LEU A 387 22.11 11.53 -8.80
CA LEU A 387 20.81 11.99 -8.29
C LEU A 387 20.69 11.82 -6.77
N ALA A 388 21.27 10.76 -6.21
CA ALA A 388 21.26 10.48 -4.77
C ALA A 388 22.62 9.92 -4.31
N PRO A 389 23.60 10.78 -3.97
CA PRO A 389 24.95 10.35 -3.59
C PRO A 389 24.98 9.46 -2.35
N GLU A 390 24.02 9.66 -1.44
CA GLU A 390 23.87 8.89 -0.20
C GLU A 390 23.07 7.58 -0.38
N ASP A 391 22.71 7.24 -1.61
CA ASP A 391 22.18 5.97 -2.10
C ASP A 391 22.87 4.72 -1.52
N ALA A 392 22.48 4.18 -0.35
CA ALA A 392 23.13 3.00 0.21
C ALA A 392 23.04 1.76 -0.70
N MET A 393 21.93 1.58 -1.41
CA MET A 393 21.72 0.45 -2.32
C MET A 393 22.51 0.62 -3.61
N LEU A 394 22.49 1.83 -4.18
CA LEU A 394 23.30 2.19 -5.35
C LEU A 394 24.80 2.05 -5.06
N ARG A 395 25.28 2.53 -3.91
CA ARG A 395 26.67 2.37 -3.46
C ARG A 395 27.03 0.89 -3.30
N ALA A 396 26.14 0.08 -2.73
CA ALA A 396 26.36 -1.36 -2.59
C ALA A 396 26.46 -2.08 -3.95
N ASN A 397 25.58 -1.76 -4.90
CA ASN A 397 25.62 -2.29 -6.26
C ASN A 397 26.89 -1.86 -7.00
N LEU A 398 27.30 -0.59 -6.88
CA LEU A 398 28.51 -0.09 -7.53
C LEU A 398 29.77 -0.74 -6.94
N ALA A 399 29.82 -0.91 -5.61
CA ALA A 399 30.90 -1.66 -4.97
C ALA A 399 30.94 -3.12 -5.44
N ALA A 400 29.78 -3.76 -5.66
CA ALA A 400 29.71 -5.10 -6.21
C ALA A 400 30.24 -5.17 -7.66
N LEU A 401 29.88 -4.19 -8.49
CA LEU A 401 30.42 -4.06 -9.85
C LEU A 401 31.94 -3.84 -9.86
N TYR A 402 32.46 -3.01 -8.95
CA TYR A 402 33.90 -2.79 -8.85
C TYR A 402 34.68 -4.03 -8.38
N ARG A 403 34.06 -4.94 -7.62
CA ARG A 403 34.66 -6.26 -7.36
C ARG A 403 34.71 -7.10 -8.64
N ILE A 404 33.64 -7.11 -9.43
CA ILE A 404 33.63 -7.79 -10.73
C ILE A 404 34.74 -7.25 -11.64
N TYR A 405 34.96 -5.93 -11.66
CA TYR A 405 36.06 -5.32 -12.42
C TYR A 405 37.44 -5.72 -11.93
N ALA A 406 37.64 -5.87 -10.62
CA ALA A 406 38.89 -6.34 -10.05
C ALA A 406 39.16 -7.81 -10.43
N ASP A 407 38.13 -8.67 -10.37
CA ASP A 407 38.23 -10.09 -10.73
C ASP A 407 38.38 -10.30 -12.24
N LYS A 408 37.85 -9.36 -13.05
CA LYS A 408 37.86 -9.40 -14.52
C LYS A 408 38.36 -8.06 -15.08
N PRO A 409 39.67 -7.79 -15.04
CA PRO A 409 40.22 -6.48 -15.42
C PRO A 409 39.84 -6.02 -16.83
N GLY A 410 39.71 -6.95 -17.80
CA GLY A 410 39.29 -6.63 -19.16
C GLY A 410 37.84 -6.14 -19.30
N TRP A 411 37.04 -6.18 -18.23
CA TRP A 411 35.69 -5.61 -18.19
C TRP A 411 35.66 -4.19 -17.63
N SER A 412 36.71 -3.80 -16.91
CA SER A 412 36.84 -2.47 -16.30
C SER A 412 37.14 -1.43 -17.37
N PRO A 413 36.39 -0.30 -17.42
CA PRO A 413 36.81 0.86 -18.20
C PRO A 413 37.93 1.65 -17.51
N PHE A 414 38.28 1.30 -16.26
CA PHE A 414 39.27 1.98 -15.43
C PHE A 414 40.55 1.16 -15.29
N GLY A 415 41.69 1.84 -15.23
CA GLY A 415 42.95 1.20 -14.85
C GLY A 415 42.94 0.71 -13.40
N ALA A 416 43.87 -0.18 -13.04
CA ALA A 416 43.92 -0.80 -11.70
C ALA A 416 44.03 0.24 -10.56
N THR A 417 44.86 1.28 -10.73
CA THR A 417 45.02 2.36 -9.74
C THR A 417 43.73 3.13 -9.54
N GLU A 418 43.10 3.59 -10.62
CA GLU A 418 41.84 4.35 -10.56
C GLU A 418 40.71 3.50 -9.95
N LEU A 419 40.64 2.21 -10.27
CA LEU A 419 39.66 1.31 -9.68
C LEU A 419 39.84 1.20 -8.16
N ALA A 420 41.09 1.10 -7.68
CA ALA A 420 41.39 1.04 -6.26
C ALA A 420 40.98 2.33 -5.53
N GLU A 421 41.25 3.50 -6.12
CA GLU A 421 40.82 4.80 -5.60
C GLU A 421 39.30 4.90 -5.51
N ARG A 422 38.57 4.52 -6.57
CA ARG A 422 37.10 4.52 -6.59
C ARG A 422 36.51 3.59 -5.54
N GLN A 423 37.10 2.41 -5.34
CA GLN A 423 36.70 1.49 -4.26
C GLN A 423 36.98 2.07 -2.87
N GLN A 424 38.03 2.88 -2.71
CA GLN A 424 38.34 3.54 -1.44
C GLN A 424 37.31 4.63 -1.13
N VAL A 425 36.95 5.46 -2.12
CA VAL A 425 35.91 6.51 -1.98
C VAL A 425 34.57 5.91 -1.53
N LEU A 426 34.15 4.78 -2.12
CA LEU A 426 32.91 4.10 -1.71
C LEU A 426 32.97 3.53 -0.29
N ARG A 427 34.16 3.18 0.21
CA ARG A 427 34.36 2.68 1.58
C ARG A 427 34.35 3.80 2.61
N SER A 428 34.92 4.96 2.29
CA SER A 428 34.98 6.12 3.18
C SER A 428 33.65 6.87 3.32
N ALA A 429 32.69 6.63 2.42
CA ALA A 429 31.36 7.23 2.47
C ALA A 429 30.35 6.44 3.35
N ARG A 430 30.81 5.41 4.07
CA ARG A 430 30.02 4.68 5.07
C ARG A 430 30.24 5.28 6.45
#